data_AF-A0AAJ1TD19-F1
#
_entry.id   AF-A0AAJ1TD19-F1
#
_cell.length_a   1.000
_cell.length_b   1.000
_cell.length_c   1.000
_cell.angle_alpha   90.00
_cell.angle_beta   90.00
_cell.angle_gamma   90.00
#
_symmetry.space_group_name_H-M   'P 1'
#
loop_
_entity.id
_entity.type
_entity.pdbx_description
1 polymer ?
#
loop_
_entity_poly.entity_id
_entity_poly.type
_entity_poly.pdbx_seq_one_letter_code
_entity_poly.pdbx_strand_id
1 'polypeptide(L)'
;MQGTVDGFSYGLVTPVAAYLMACLGGALGLRCTTRSLLVTRTWRPGWLALGTGAIGSGIWTMHFIAMMGFSVTGTPVRYDVPTTFASLGVAIVMVGVGIFVVGYRGATGSALFTGGTVTGLGIASMHYLGMAGMRLNGSLEYSIPLVTLSVLIAVAAATASLWAAVQVRGFRWSVGASVLMGLGVSGMHYVGMAAASVHLHPVADSGGDPPGRLIAPLMIGPLLFLLLAGVVVVLDPRMVSGAVAPGPPPPPGYRVPVRDSYRLPPTEDRRAASRPLPERPGHGSRDHRAARPPARPAIRRRTGPHAGQRR
;
A
#
# COMPACT_ATOMS: atom_id res chain seq x y z
N MET A 1 25.46 -10.31 37.73
CA MET A 1 26.27 -10.16 36.51
C MET A 1 25.37 -9.58 35.45
N GLN A 2 25.75 -8.45 34.85
CA GLN A 2 25.01 -7.85 33.75
C GLN A 2 25.07 -8.83 32.58
N GLY A 3 23.94 -9.42 32.22
CA GLY A 3 23.86 -10.25 31.02
C GLY A 3 24.14 -9.36 29.82
N THR A 4 25.25 -9.59 29.12
CA THR A 4 25.53 -8.92 27.86
C THR A 4 24.44 -9.33 26.87
N VAL A 5 23.62 -8.34 26.52
CA VAL A 5 22.61 -8.46 25.48
C VAL A 5 23.37 -8.50 24.15
N ASP A 6 23.67 -9.70 23.67
CA ASP A 6 24.14 -9.89 22.31
C ASP A 6 22.91 -9.86 21.39
N GLY A 7 22.52 -8.64 20.98
CA GLY A 7 21.41 -8.41 20.04
C GLY A 7 21.64 -8.92 18.60
N PHE A 8 22.67 -9.75 18.39
CA PHE A 8 23.21 -10.14 17.09
C PHE A 8 23.67 -11.60 17.03
N SER A 9 22.99 -12.55 17.66
CA SER A 9 23.41 -13.97 17.63
C SER A 9 23.49 -14.57 16.22
N TYR A 10 22.82 -13.95 15.24
CA TYR A 10 22.90 -14.24 13.80
C TYR A 10 23.42 -13.04 12.95
N GLY A 11 24.06 -12.05 13.58
CA GLY A 11 24.52 -10.82 12.94
C GLY A 11 23.39 -9.87 12.50
N LEU A 12 23.67 -8.99 11.54
CA LEU A 12 22.69 -8.02 10.98
C LEU A 12 21.52 -8.68 10.22
N VAL A 13 21.56 -9.99 9.99
CA VAL A 13 20.58 -10.71 9.16
C VAL A 13 19.18 -10.67 9.78
N THR A 14 19.05 -10.86 11.09
CA THR A 14 17.76 -10.85 11.78
C THR A 14 17.12 -9.45 11.82
N PRO A 15 17.84 -8.36 12.17
CA PRO A 15 17.34 -6.98 12.02
C PRO A 15 16.90 -6.64 10.60
N VAL A 16 17.70 -7.02 9.60
CA VAL A 16 17.41 -6.72 8.20
C VAL A 16 16.19 -7.50 7.73
N ALA A 17 16.10 -8.79 8.04
CA ALA A 17 14.92 -9.61 7.71
C ALA A 17 13.66 -9.06 8.39
N ALA A 18 13.74 -8.71 9.67
CA ALA A 18 12.65 -8.11 10.42
C ALA A 18 12.18 -6.79 9.77
N TYR A 19 13.12 -5.90 9.43
CA TYR A 19 12.83 -4.64 8.74
C TYR A 19 12.18 -4.87 7.37
N LEU A 20 12.69 -5.82 6.57
CA LEU A 20 12.10 -6.17 5.27
C LEU A 20 10.67 -6.70 5.41
N MET A 21 10.39 -7.50 6.45
CA MET A 21 9.05 -8.01 6.72
C MET A 21 8.07 -6.90 7.13
N ALA A 22 8.52 -5.92 7.94
CA ALA A 22 7.70 -4.75 8.24
C ALA A 22 7.46 -3.88 7.00
N CYS A 23 8.48 -3.68 6.16
CA CYS A 23 8.31 -2.99 4.88
C CYS A 23 7.34 -3.72 3.97
N LEU A 24 7.42 -5.05 3.88
CA LEU A 24 6.51 -5.87 3.08
C LEU A 24 5.06 -5.75 3.57
N GLY A 25 4.82 -5.95 4.87
CA GLY A 25 3.49 -5.80 5.47
C GLY A 25 2.91 -4.40 5.29
N GLY A 26 3.73 -3.37 5.51
CA GLY A 26 3.36 -1.97 5.27
C GLY A 26 3.06 -1.69 3.79
N ALA A 27 3.88 -2.18 2.86
CA ALA A 27 3.68 -1.99 1.43
C ALA A 27 2.37 -2.63 0.96
N LEU A 28 2.13 -3.89 1.33
CA LEU A 28 0.89 -4.60 1.00
C LEU A 28 -0.32 -3.92 1.63
N GLY A 29 -0.23 -3.62 2.92
CA GLY A 29 -1.29 -2.99 3.69
C GLY A 29 -1.72 -1.61 3.18
N LEU A 30 -0.75 -0.73 2.95
CA LEU A 30 -1.00 0.61 2.42
C LEU A 30 -1.54 0.53 0.98
N ARG A 31 -1.08 -0.42 0.16
CA ARG A 31 -1.64 -0.65 -1.19
C ARG A 31 -3.08 -1.10 -1.15
N CYS A 32 -3.43 -2.04 -0.27
CA CYS A 32 -4.81 -2.46 -0.11
C CYS A 32 -5.69 -1.32 0.41
N THR A 33 -5.17 -0.51 1.33
CA THR A 33 -5.86 0.68 1.86
C THR A 33 -6.11 1.71 0.76
N THR A 34 -5.09 2.08 0.00
CA THR A 34 -5.25 3.01 -1.15
C THR A 34 -6.19 2.45 -2.21
N ARG A 35 -6.15 1.14 -2.46
CA ARG A 35 -7.06 0.49 -3.40
C ARG A 35 -8.51 0.54 -2.94
N SER A 36 -8.77 0.34 -1.64
CA SER A 36 -10.12 0.42 -1.09
C SER A 36 -10.78 1.78 -1.33
N LEU A 37 -9.99 2.86 -1.40
CA LEU A 37 -10.48 4.21 -1.70
C LEU A 37 -10.93 4.36 -3.17
N LEU A 38 -10.42 3.52 -4.08
CA LEU A 38 -10.70 3.57 -5.51
C LEU A 38 -11.81 2.60 -5.96
N VAL A 39 -12.20 1.64 -5.13
CA VAL A 39 -13.16 0.58 -5.47
C VAL A 39 -14.59 0.94 -4.97
N THR A 40 -15.60 0.34 -5.57
CA THR A 40 -17.02 0.45 -5.17
C THR A 40 -17.26 -0.03 -3.73
N ARG A 41 -18.26 0.55 -3.06
CA ARG A 41 -18.55 0.38 -1.62
C ARG A 41 -18.60 -1.09 -1.16
N THR A 42 -19.07 -2.00 -2.00
CA THR A 42 -19.23 -3.44 -1.69
C THR A 42 -17.90 -4.17 -1.51
N TRP A 43 -16.86 -3.81 -2.27
CA TRP A 43 -15.56 -4.50 -2.21
C TRP A 43 -14.55 -3.80 -1.30
N ARG A 44 -14.82 -2.56 -0.87
CA ARG A 44 -13.98 -1.81 0.08
C ARG A 44 -13.65 -2.57 1.37
N PRO A 45 -14.61 -3.18 2.09
CA PRO A 45 -14.29 -3.87 3.34
C PRO A 45 -13.36 -5.05 3.13
N GLY A 46 -13.45 -5.77 2.00
CA GLY A 46 -12.52 -6.87 1.68
C GLY A 46 -11.08 -6.39 1.52
N TRP A 47 -10.87 -5.27 0.82
CA TRP A 47 -9.54 -4.66 0.68
C TRP A 47 -9.01 -4.09 1.99
N LEU A 48 -9.85 -3.46 2.80
CA LEU A 48 -9.45 -2.96 4.12
C LEU A 48 -9.10 -4.11 5.08
N ALA A 49 -9.85 -5.21 5.05
CA ALA A 49 -9.56 -6.40 5.84
C ALA A 49 -8.25 -7.06 5.43
N LEU A 50 -8.02 -7.21 4.12
CA LEU A 50 -6.77 -7.76 3.59
C LEU A 50 -5.57 -6.86 3.94
N GLY A 51 -5.73 -5.54 3.83
CA GLY A 51 -4.71 -4.58 4.21
C GLY A 51 -4.39 -4.62 5.70
N THR A 52 -5.43 -4.69 6.54
CA THR A 52 -5.30 -4.83 8.00
C THR A 52 -4.53 -6.08 8.38
N GLY A 53 -4.91 -7.22 7.82
CA GLY A 53 -4.21 -8.48 8.02
C GLY A 53 -2.74 -8.36 7.60
N ALA A 54 -2.46 -7.74 6.45
CA ALA A 54 -1.10 -7.63 5.94
C ALA A 54 -0.21 -6.75 6.83
N ILE A 55 -0.72 -5.61 7.30
CA ILE A 55 0.03 -4.77 8.25
C ILE A 55 0.20 -5.51 9.58
N GLY A 56 -0.88 -6.06 10.16
CA GLY A 56 -0.83 -6.74 11.45
C GLY A 56 0.13 -7.94 11.44
N SER A 57 0.01 -8.81 10.44
CA SER A 57 0.90 -9.96 10.25
C SER A 57 2.34 -9.54 9.96
N GLY A 58 2.57 -8.49 9.17
CA GLY A 58 3.92 -8.00 8.87
C GLY A 58 4.64 -7.44 10.09
N ILE A 59 3.97 -6.61 10.88
CA ILE A 59 4.52 -6.02 12.11
C ILE A 59 4.75 -7.11 13.17
N TRP A 60 3.80 -8.03 13.34
CA TRP A 60 3.95 -9.15 14.27
C TRP A 60 5.11 -10.05 13.87
N THR A 61 5.22 -10.41 12.59
CA THR A 61 6.32 -11.25 12.09
C THR A 61 7.66 -10.55 12.26
N MET A 62 7.73 -9.25 11.95
CA MET A 62 8.92 -8.45 12.19
C MET A 62 9.32 -8.47 13.67
N HIS A 63 8.37 -8.28 14.59
CA HIS A 63 8.65 -8.26 16.02
C HIS A 63 9.27 -9.58 16.46
N PHE A 64 8.66 -10.72 16.13
CA PHE A 64 9.18 -12.02 16.52
C PHE A 64 10.49 -12.41 15.82
N ILE A 65 10.69 -12.02 14.56
CA ILE A 65 12.00 -12.21 13.88
C ILE A 65 13.10 -11.43 14.60
N ALA A 66 12.82 -10.18 14.99
CA ALA A 66 13.78 -9.37 15.74
C ALA A 66 14.07 -9.97 17.13
N MET A 67 13.04 -10.46 17.82
CA MET A 67 13.17 -11.16 19.12
C MET A 67 13.95 -12.47 19.02
N MET A 68 13.82 -13.24 17.92
CA MET A 68 14.65 -14.43 17.70
C MET A 68 16.14 -14.10 17.51
N GLY A 69 16.45 -12.90 17.01
CA GLY A 69 17.82 -12.40 16.92
C GLY A 69 18.42 -12.00 18.28
N PHE A 70 17.57 -11.87 19.31
CA PHE A 70 17.96 -11.49 20.66
C PHE A 70 18.18 -12.76 21.49
N SER A 71 19.43 -13.19 21.67
CA SER A 71 19.74 -14.24 22.65
C SER A 71 20.19 -13.61 23.96
N VAL A 72 19.52 -13.94 25.05
CA VAL A 72 20.05 -13.66 26.39
C VAL A 72 20.94 -14.83 26.79
N THR A 73 22.23 -14.57 26.91
CA THR A 73 23.23 -15.57 27.35
C THR A 73 22.85 -16.09 28.74
N GLY A 74 22.64 -17.42 28.85
CA GLY A 74 22.43 -18.10 30.14
C GLY A 74 21.00 -18.57 30.46
N THR A 75 19.96 -18.24 29.67
CA THR A 75 18.61 -18.80 29.88
C THR A 75 17.82 -19.03 28.59
N PRO A 76 17.13 -20.17 28.43
CA PRO A 76 16.22 -20.41 27.31
C PRO A 76 14.98 -19.50 27.42
N VAL A 77 14.74 -18.65 26.42
CA VAL A 77 13.52 -17.83 26.35
C VAL A 77 12.37 -18.70 25.88
N ARG A 78 11.38 -18.93 26.76
CA ARG A 78 10.14 -19.63 26.40
C ARG A 78 9.07 -18.62 26.02
N TYR A 79 8.17 -19.00 25.14
CA TYR A 79 7.07 -18.14 24.69
C TYR A 79 5.73 -18.78 25.02
N ASP A 80 4.84 -17.98 25.59
CA ASP A 80 3.47 -18.39 25.83
C ASP A 80 2.64 -18.24 24.54
N VAL A 81 2.26 -19.37 23.95
CA VAL A 81 1.50 -19.46 22.69
C VAL A 81 0.22 -18.60 22.72
N PRO A 82 -0.68 -18.70 23.73
CA PRO A 82 -1.89 -17.89 23.79
C PRO A 82 -1.60 -16.39 23.80
N THR A 83 -0.63 -15.93 24.59
CA THR A 83 -0.26 -14.50 24.66
C THR A 83 0.34 -14.01 23.35
N THR A 84 1.13 -14.86 22.68
CA THR A 84 1.72 -14.60 21.36
C THR A 84 0.66 -14.45 20.27
N PHE A 85 -0.39 -15.27 20.28
CA PHE A 85 -1.53 -15.11 19.36
C PHE A 85 -2.44 -13.96 19.76
N ALA A 86 -2.59 -13.68 21.06
CA ALA A 86 -3.31 -12.51 21.53
C ALA A 86 -2.66 -11.22 21.03
N SER A 87 -1.33 -11.14 20.99
CA SER A 87 -0.62 -9.97 20.44
C SER A 87 -0.89 -9.78 18.95
N LEU A 88 -0.95 -10.87 18.17
CA LEU A 88 -1.37 -10.82 16.76
C LEU A 88 -2.82 -10.31 16.62
N GLY A 89 -3.74 -10.84 17.44
CA GLY A 89 -5.13 -10.41 17.45
C GLY A 89 -5.28 -8.92 17.76
N VAL A 90 -4.59 -8.44 18.79
CA VAL A 90 -4.58 -7.01 19.17
C VAL A 90 -4.04 -6.14 18.03
N ALA A 91 -2.94 -6.56 17.38
CA ALA A 91 -2.42 -5.84 16.22
C ALA A 91 -3.45 -5.75 15.10
N ILE A 92 -4.05 -6.86 14.69
CA ILE A 92 -5.04 -6.88 13.60
C ILE A 92 -6.24 -6.00 13.94
N VAL A 93 -6.79 -6.10 15.15
CA VAL A 93 -7.96 -5.31 15.55
C VAL A 93 -7.65 -3.82 15.58
N MET A 94 -6.58 -3.41 16.26
CA MET A 94 -6.25 -2.00 16.44
C MET A 94 -5.80 -1.34 15.13
N VAL A 95 -4.93 -2.01 14.37
CA VAL A 95 -4.55 -1.56 13.03
C VAL A 95 -5.77 -1.47 12.12
N GLY A 96 -6.68 -2.45 12.23
CA GLY A 96 -7.93 -2.49 11.48
C GLY A 96 -8.83 -1.31 11.77
N VAL A 97 -9.05 -0.99 13.05
CA VAL A 97 -9.83 0.20 13.44
C VAL A 97 -9.23 1.45 12.80
N GLY A 98 -7.90 1.64 12.87
CA GLY A 98 -7.25 2.81 12.28
C GLY A 98 -7.38 2.89 10.75
N ILE A 99 -7.15 1.77 10.06
CA ILE A 99 -7.29 1.67 8.60
C ILE A 99 -8.74 1.87 8.16
N PHE A 100 -9.72 1.31 8.87
CA PHE A 100 -11.14 1.48 8.55
C PHE A 100 -11.58 2.93 8.76
N VAL A 101 -11.16 3.57 9.85
CA VAL A 101 -11.44 5.00 10.09
C VAL A 101 -10.95 5.85 8.92
N VAL A 102 -9.70 5.66 8.49
CA VAL A 102 -9.14 6.39 7.34
C VAL A 102 -9.78 5.97 6.02
N GLY A 103 -10.08 4.69 5.83
CA GLY A 103 -10.70 4.14 4.62
C GLY A 103 -12.12 4.65 4.37
N TYR A 104 -12.89 4.90 5.43
CA TYR A 104 -14.26 5.43 5.32
C TYR A 104 -14.34 6.95 5.37
N ARG A 105 -13.49 7.62 6.17
CA ARG A 105 -13.52 9.09 6.36
C ARG A 105 -12.54 9.85 5.46
N GLY A 106 -11.68 9.16 4.71
CA GLY A 106 -10.72 9.76 3.78
C GLY A 106 -9.62 10.58 4.48
N ALA A 107 -9.04 11.53 3.74
CA ALA A 107 -7.88 12.35 4.13
C ALA A 107 -8.18 13.44 5.18
N THR A 108 -9.24 13.29 5.98
CA THR A 108 -9.58 14.30 6.98
C THR A 108 -8.54 14.29 8.10
N GLY A 109 -8.08 15.46 8.53
CA GLY A 109 -7.04 15.56 9.57
C GLY A 109 -7.42 14.81 10.86
N SER A 110 -8.70 14.84 11.24
CA SER A 110 -9.22 14.08 12.38
C SER A 110 -9.20 12.57 12.17
N ALA A 111 -9.48 12.06 10.96
CA ALA A 111 -9.40 10.64 10.66
C ALA A 111 -7.96 10.12 10.64
N LEU A 112 -7.02 10.93 10.13
CA LEU A 112 -5.59 10.57 10.16
C LEU A 112 -5.03 10.59 11.57
N PHE A 113 -5.41 11.59 12.38
CA PHE A 113 -4.96 11.66 13.77
C PHE A 113 -5.52 10.50 14.59
N THR A 114 -6.83 10.24 14.52
CA THR A 114 -7.45 9.12 15.24
C THR A 114 -6.98 7.77 14.72
N GLY A 115 -6.93 7.59 13.40
CA GLY A 115 -6.48 6.35 12.78
C GLY A 115 -5.01 6.06 13.08
N GLY A 116 -4.13 7.06 12.93
CA GLY A 116 -2.70 6.94 13.22
C GLY A 116 -2.41 6.69 14.70
N THR A 117 -3.15 7.34 15.61
CA THR A 117 -3.04 7.09 17.05
C THR A 117 -3.46 5.67 17.39
N VAL A 118 -4.62 5.20 16.91
CA VAL A 118 -5.10 3.84 17.19
C VAL A 118 -4.19 2.78 16.57
N THR A 119 -3.75 2.97 15.32
CA THR A 119 -2.78 2.08 14.68
C THR A 119 -1.47 2.07 15.46
N GLY A 120 -0.89 3.21 15.80
CA GLY A 120 0.37 3.30 16.56
C GLY A 120 0.28 2.67 17.94
N LEU A 121 -0.81 2.92 18.67
CA LEU A 121 -1.10 2.25 19.94
C LEU A 121 -1.23 0.73 19.75
N GLY A 122 -1.87 0.27 18.68
CA GLY A 122 -1.94 -1.16 18.35
C GLY A 122 -0.57 -1.80 18.15
N ILE A 123 0.34 -1.12 17.45
CA ILE A 123 1.72 -1.58 17.23
C ILE A 123 2.47 -1.64 18.55
N ALA A 124 2.37 -0.61 19.39
CA ALA A 124 3.00 -0.60 20.71
C ALA A 124 2.41 -1.68 21.64
N SER A 125 1.09 -1.81 21.70
CA SER A 125 0.41 -2.85 22.48
C SER A 125 0.81 -4.25 22.04
N MET A 126 0.90 -4.52 20.74
CA MET A 126 1.39 -5.82 20.24
C MET A 126 2.84 -6.06 20.67
N HIS A 127 3.70 -5.04 20.58
CA HIS A 127 5.09 -5.16 20.99
C HIS A 127 5.21 -5.50 22.49
N TYR A 128 4.56 -4.74 23.38
CA TYR A 128 4.65 -5.00 24.82
C TYR A 128 3.92 -6.27 25.24
N LEU A 129 2.83 -6.64 24.56
CA LEU A 129 2.15 -7.91 24.82
C LEU A 129 2.98 -9.10 24.33
N GLY A 130 3.70 -8.96 23.21
CA GLY A 130 4.69 -9.93 22.75
C GLY A 130 5.83 -10.10 23.75
N MET A 131 6.35 -9.00 24.29
CA MET A 131 7.35 -8.99 25.36
C MET A 131 6.83 -9.65 26.65
N ALA A 132 5.59 -9.37 27.05
CA ALA A 132 4.95 -9.99 28.21
C ALA A 132 4.70 -11.50 28.02
N GLY A 133 4.60 -11.97 26.77
CA GLY A 133 4.53 -13.39 26.44
C GLY A 133 5.86 -14.14 26.61
N MET A 134 6.97 -13.43 26.82
CA MET A 134 8.26 -14.05 27.11
C MET A 134 8.32 -14.52 28.55
N ARG A 135 8.70 -15.78 28.72
CA ARG A 135 9.03 -16.38 30.01
C ARG A 135 10.54 -16.57 30.07
N LEU A 136 11.17 -15.72 30.88
CA LEU A 136 12.59 -15.76 31.21
C LEU A 136 12.75 -15.85 32.72
N ASN A 137 13.82 -16.49 33.19
CA ASN A 137 14.11 -16.66 34.63
C ASN A 137 14.71 -15.38 35.22
N GLY A 138 13.93 -14.30 35.24
CA GLY A 138 14.34 -12.97 35.69
C GLY A 138 13.18 -11.97 35.67
N SER A 139 13.42 -10.77 36.18
CA SER A 139 12.47 -9.65 36.08
C SER A 139 12.82 -8.74 34.90
N LEU A 140 11.79 -8.33 34.15
CA LEU A 140 11.87 -7.27 33.15
C LEU A 140 11.43 -5.95 33.79
N GLU A 141 12.36 -5.02 33.94
CA GLU A 141 12.04 -3.66 34.37
C GLU A 141 11.99 -2.74 33.15
N TYR A 142 10.98 -1.88 33.10
CA TYR A 142 10.77 -0.95 31.99
C TYR A 142 11.01 0.48 32.45
N SER A 143 11.83 1.21 31.68
CA SER A 143 11.93 2.66 31.86
C SER A 143 10.76 3.37 31.18
N ILE A 144 9.87 3.96 31.99
CA ILE A 144 8.73 4.77 31.55
C ILE A 144 9.09 5.80 30.45
N PRO A 145 10.22 6.55 30.52
CA PRO A 145 10.53 7.52 29.47
C PRO A 145 10.81 6.88 28.10
N LEU A 146 11.56 5.76 28.05
CA LEU A 146 11.84 5.08 26.79
C LEU A 146 10.61 4.35 26.25
N VAL A 147 9.78 3.79 27.13
CA VAL A 147 8.49 3.22 26.74
C VAL A 147 7.61 4.28 26.07
N THR A 148 7.53 5.46 26.69
CA THR A 148 6.76 6.59 26.16
C THR A 148 7.31 7.03 24.80
N LEU A 149 8.64 7.16 24.67
CA LEU A 149 9.30 7.51 23.42
C LEU A 149 8.99 6.49 22.30
N SER A 150 9.02 5.20 22.62
CA SER A 150 8.72 4.15 21.65
C SER A 150 7.27 4.25 21.15
N VAL A 151 6.31 4.48 22.05
CA VAL A 151 4.90 4.69 21.69
C VAL A 151 4.73 5.92 20.79
N LEU A 152 5.40 7.03 21.11
CA LEU A 152 5.38 8.24 20.28
C LEU A 152 5.93 7.99 18.88
N ILE A 153 7.03 7.23 18.76
CA ILE A 153 7.60 6.83 17.47
C ILE A 153 6.59 6.00 16.67
N ALA A 154 5.92 5.02 17.30
CA ALA A 154 4.92 4.21 16.62
C ALA A 154 3.73 5.05 16.12
N VAL A 155 3.21 5.96 16.94
CA VAL A 155 2.09 6.84 16.55
C VAL A 155 2.51 7.79 15.42
N ALA A 156 3.69 8.41 15.51
CA ALA A 156 4.19 9.30 14.47
C ALA A 156 4.39 8.54 13.14
N ALA A 157 5.03 7.37 13.18
CA ALA A 157 5.26 6.56 12.00
C ALA A 157 3.97 6.04 11.37
N ALA A 158 3.01 5.56 12.17
CA ALA A 158 1.71 5.12 11.69
C ALA A 158 0.93 6.27 11.04
N THR A 159 0.90 7.43 11.69
CA THR A 159 0.22 8.63 11.18
C THR A 159 0.84 9.10 9.86
N ALA A 160 2.17 9.17 9.79
CA ALA A 160 2.88 9.58 8.59
C ALA A 160 2.67 8.60 7.43
N SER A 161 2.64 7.29 7.72
CA SER A 161 2.42 6.24 6.72
C SER A 161 1.00 6.27 6.18
N LEU A 162 -0.01 6.45 7.06
CA LEU A 162 -1.40 6.61 6.65
C LEU A 162 -1.61 7.90 5.86
N TRP A 163 -1.02 9.02 6.30
CA TRP A 163 -1.05 10.28 5.57
C TRP A 163 -0.44 10.13 4.17
N ALA A 164 0.74 9.50 4.05
CA ALA A 164 1.39 9.28 2.78
C ALA A 164 0.56 8.40 1.84
N ALA A 165 -0.10 7.36 2.38
CA ALA A 165 -0.99 6.50 1.59
C ALA A 165 -2.20 7.25 1.03
N VAL A 166 -2.80 8.15 1.81
CA VAL A 166 -4.00 8.88 1.36
C VAL A 166 -3.66 10.08 0.46
N GLN A 167 -2.58 10.80 0.78
CA GLN A 167 -2.24 12.07 0.12
C GLN A 167 -1.51 11.87 -1.22
N VAL A 168 -0.66 10.83 -1.34
CA VAL A 168 0.26 10.73 -2.48
C VAL A 168 0.00 9.46 -3.29
N ARG A 169 -0.44 9.65 -4.54
CA ARG A 169 -0.76 8.55 -5.47
C ARG A 169 0.48 8.17 -6.28
N GLY A 170 0.86 6.89 -6.23
CA GLY A 170 1.90 6.34 -7.10
C GLY A 170 2.75 5.25 -6.45
N PHE A 171 3.33 4.36 -7.27
CA PHE A 171 4.13 3.23 -6.82
C PHE A 171 5.33 3.66 -5.98
N ARG A 172 6.08 4.68 -6.41
CA ARG A 172 7.28 5.17 -5.72
C ARG A 172 6.98 5.73 -4.33
N TRP A 173 5.84 6.41 -4.18
CA TRP A 173 5.41 6.97 -2.90
C TRP A 173 4.86 5.91 -1.96
N SER A 174 4.16 4.89 -2.47
CA SER A 174 3.78 3.72 -1.69
C SER A 174 5.01 2.97 -1.15
N VAL A 175 6.08 2.85 -1.94
CA VAL A 175 7.35 2.28 -1.48
C VAL A 175 7.97 3.16 -0.38
N GLY A 176 8.03 4.47 -0.58
CA GLY A 176 8.53 5.40 0.44
C GLY A 176 7.75 5.33 1.76
N ALA A 177 6.42 5.25 1.69
CA ALA A 177 5.56 5.11 2.87
C ALA A 177 5.80 3.76 3.59
N SER A 178 6.00 2.67 2.84
CA SER A 178 6.32 1.37 3.44
C SER A 178 7.69 1.31 4.12
N VAL A 179 8.68 2.01 3.55
CA VAL A 179 10.01 2.17 4.13
C VAL A 179 9.95 2.99 5.41
N LEU A 180 9.20 4.11 5.40
CA LEU A 180 8.99 4.93 6.59
C LEU A 180 8.27 4.15 7.69
N MET A 181 7.26 3.36 7.31
CA MET A 181 6.54 2.49 8.22
C MET A 181 7.45 1.43 8.82
N GLY A 182 8.24 0.74 8.00
CA GLY A 182 9.23 -0.24 8.45
C GLY A 182 10.25 0.37 9.40
N LEU A 183 10.79 1.54 9.05
CA LEU A 183 11.79 2.24 9.86
C LEU A 183 11.20 2.66 11.21
N GLY A 184 9.97 3.18 11.23
CA GLY A 184 9.31 3.59 12.46
C GLY A 184 8.94 2.41 13.37
N VAL A 185 8.47 1.31 12.80
CA VAL A 185 8.17 0.08 13.56
C VAL A 185 9.45 -0.55 14.10
N SER A 186 10.52 -0.63 13.28
CA SER A 186 11.86 -1.08 13.73
C SER A 186 12.43 -0.17 14.80
N GLY A 187 12.35 1.15 14.61
CA GLY A 187 12.79 2.13 15.61
C GLY A 187 12.04 1.97 16.94
N MET A 188 10.70 1.89 16.91
CA MET A 188 9.92 1.64 18.11
C MET A 188 10.31 0.33 18.79
N HIS A 189 10.48 -0.74 18.01
CA HIS A 189 10.87 -2.04 18.55
C HIS A 189 12.21 -1.97 19.28
N TYR A 190 13.24 -1.39 18.68
CA TYR A 190 14.55 -1.29 19.32
C TYR A 190 14.58 -0.33 20.50
N VAL A 191 13.84 0.78 20.44
CA VAL A 191 13.68 1.69 21.59
C VAL A 191 12.93 0.99 22.73
N GLY A 192 11.91 0.19 22.42
CA GLY A 192 11.18 -0.62 23.39
C GLY A 192 12.05 -1.71 24.03
N MET A 193 12.93 -2.34 23.25
CA MET A 193 13.93 -3.27 23.75
C MET A 193 14.97 -2.57 24.64
N ALA A 194 15.46 -1.39 24.24
CA ALA A 194 16.36 -0.58 25.05
C ALA A 194 15.71 -0.08 26.35
N ALA A 195 14.38 0.04 26.38
CA ALA A 195 13.62 0.38 27.58
C ALA A 195 13.61 -0.75 28.61
N ALA A 196 13.77 -2.00 28.17
CA ALA A 196 13.69 -3.20 28.98
C ALA A 196 15.08 -3.57 29.56
N SER A 197 15.17 -3.61 30.88
CA SER A 197 16.34 -4.09 31.61
C SER A 197 16.08 -5.48 32.17
N VAL A 198 16.94 -6.45 31.84
CA VAL A 198 16.81 -7.85 32.28
C VAL A 198 17.69 -8.07 33.51
N HIS A 199 17.07 -8.34 34.67
CA HIS A 199 17.78 -8.81 35.85
C HIS A 199 17.66 -10.34 35.94
N LEU A 200 18.74 -11.04 35.61
CA LEU A 200 18.81 -12.50 35.71
C LEU A 200 19.14 -12.92 37.14
N HIS A 201 18.36 -13.85 37.69
CA HIS A 201 18.74 -14.56 38.91
C HIS A 201 19.73 -15.70 38.56
N PRO A 202 20.84 -15.88 39.30
CA PRO A 202 21.80 -16.93 39.02
C PRO A 202 21.17 -18.29 39.33
N VAL A 203 20.90 -19.08 38.30
CA VAL A 203 20.49 -20.49 38.45
C VAL A 203 21.33 -21.32 37.50
N ALA A 204 21.77 -22.48 37.98
CA ALA A 204 22.58 -23.46 37.28
C ALA A 204 21.96 -23.88 35.94
N ASP A 205 22.83 -24.08 34.95
CA ASP A 205 22.55 -24.50 33.58
C ASP A 205 21.41 -25.52 33.50
N SER A 206 20.23 -25.03 33.13
CA SER A 206 19.10 -25.88 32.77
C SER A 206 19.03 -25.87 31.25
N GLY A 207 19.64 -26.89 30.62
CA GLY A 207 19.58 -27.09 29.18
C GLY A 207 18.14 -27.00 28.68
N GLY A 208 17.81 -25.89 28.02
CA GLY A 208 16.49 -25.66 27.44
C GLY A 208 16.60 -25.56 25.93
N ASP A 209 15.51 -25.98 25.28
CA ASP A 209 15.35 -25.90 23.83
C ASP A 209 15.69 -24.49 23.30
N PRO A 210 16.29 -24.39 22.10
CA PRO A 210 16.64 -23.10 21.51
C PRO A 210 15.39 -22.20 21.38
N PRO A 211 15.52 -20.87 21.60
CA PRO A 211 14.40 -19.92 21.65
C PRO A 211 13.44 -19.97 20.44
N GLY A 212 13.92 -20.47 19.30
CA GLY A 212 13.18 -20.54 18.05
C GLY A 212 12.35 -21.81 17.83
N ARG A 213 12.50 -22.87 18.63
CA ARG A 213 11.87 -24.19 18.32
C ARG A 213 10.34 -24.15 18.34
N LEU A 214 9.75 -23.32 19.21
CA LEU A 214 8.30 -23.15 19.30
C LEU A 214 7.79 -22.02 18.39
N ILE A 215 8.56 -20.96 18.18
CA ILE A 215 8.10 -19.80 17.39
C ILE A 215 8.17 -20.07 15.87
N ALA A 216 9.18 -20.81 15.40
CA ALA A 216 9.37 -21.02 13.97
C ALA A 216 8.13 -21.64 13.26
N PRO A 217 7.44 -22.66 13.82
CA PRO A 217 6.17 -23.14 13.27
C PRO A 217 5.04 -22.12 13.33
N LEU A 218 4.99 -21.31 14.40
CA LEU A 218 3.95 -20.29 14.58
C LEU A 218 4.04 -19.16 13.52
N MET A 219 5.24 -18.88 13.01
CA MET A 219 5.45 -17.88 11.96
C MET A 219 4.87 -18.31 10.60
N ILE A 220 4.70 -19.60 10.35
CA ILE A 220 4.29 -20.14 9.03
C ILE A 220 2.95 -19.52 8.60
N GLY A 221 1.96 -19.45 9.50
CA GLY A 221 0.64 -18.93 9.17
C GLY A 221 0.66 -17.47 8.67
N PRO A 222 1.18 -16.52 9.47
CA PRO A 222 1.30 -15.12 9.05
C PRO A 222 2.20 -14.91 7.83
N LEU A 223 3.26 -15.71 7.65
CA LEU A 223 4.12 -15.64 6.46
C LEU A 223 3.36 -16.08 5.21
N LEU A 224 2.65 -17.21 5.27
CA LEU A 224 1.79 -17.68 4.18
C LEU A 224 0.70 -16.67 3.86
N PHE A 225 0.09 -16.08 4.87
CA PHE A 225 -0.90 -15.02 4.67
C PHE A 225 -0.30 -13.81 3.93
N LEU A 226 0.90 -13.35 4.31
CA LEU A 226 1.58 -12.25 3.62
C LEU A 226 1.94 -12.60 2.18
N LEU A 227 2.37 -13.84 1.91
CA LEU A 227 2.64 -14.32 0.56
C LEU A 227 1.36 -14.33 -0.29
N LEU A 228 0.26 -14.88 0.24
CA LEU A 228 -1.04 -14.90 -0.43
C LEU A 228 -1.57 -13.48 -0.69
N ALA A 229 -1.49 -12.59 0.31
CA ALA A 229 -1.84 -11.18 0.17
C ALA A 229 -0.98 -10.50 -0.91
N GLY A 230 0.32 -10.81 -0.95
CA GLY A 230 1.25 -10.35 -1.98
C GLY A 230 0.85 -10.81 -3.37
N VAL A 231 0.53 -12.09 -3.53
CA VAL A 231 0.03 -12.65 -4.80
C VAL A 231 -1.27 -11.96 -5.22
N VAL A 232 -2.22 -11.77 -4.32
CA VAL A 232 -3.49 -11.06 -4.62
C VAL A 232 -3.22 -9.62 -5.09
N VAL A 233 -2.28 -8.92 -4.45
CA VAL A 233 -1.93 -7.53 -4.80
C VAL A 233 -1.17 -7.46 -6.14
N VAL A 234 -0.29 -8.41 -6.43
CA VAL A 234 0.49 -8.47 -7.67
C VAL A 234 -0.36 -8.91 -8.87
N LEU A 235 -1.25 -9.87 -8.66
CA LEU A 235 -2.13 -10.40 -9.70
C LEU A 235 -3.33 -9.51 -10.03
N ASP A 236 -3.59 -8.43 -9.26
CA ASP A 236 -4.63 -7.45 -9.61
C ASP A 236 -4.25 -6.76 -10.95
N PRO A 237 -4.91 -7.11 -12.08
CA PRO A 237 -4.49 -6.66 -13.42
C PRO A 237 -4.68 -5.16 -13.63
N ARG A 238 -5.40 -4.48 -12.73
CA ARG A 238 -5.63 -3.03 -12.78
C ARG A 238 -4.51 -2.23 -12.11
N MET A 239 -3.45 -2.90 -11.63
CA MET A 239 -2.22 -2.26 -11.14
C MET A 239 -1.26 -1.90 -12.29
N VAL A 240 -1.33 -2.61 -13.42
CA VAL A 240 -0.50 -2.35 -14.62
C VAL A 240 -1.20 -1.38 -15.57
N SER A 241 -2.52 -1.48 -15.66
CA SER A 241 -3.34 -0.63 -16.52
C SER A 241 -3.95 0.48 -15.67
N GLY A 242 -3.47 1.72 -15.79
CA GLY A 242 -4.15 2.92 -15.28
C GLY A 242 -5.50 3.21 -15.96
N ALA A 243 -6.22 2.16 -16.37
CA ALA A 243 -7.53 2.23 -16.98
C ALA A 243 -8.57 2.50 -15.89
N VAL A 244 -8.98 3.76 -15.82
CA VAL A 244 -10.26 4.17 -15.25
C VAL A 244 -11.33 3.23 -15.82
N ALA A 245 -12.04 2.52 -14.94
CA ALA A 245 -13.18 1.70 -15.37
C ALA A 245 -14.11 2.59 -16.20
N PRO A 246 -14.59 2.15 -17.39
CA PRO A 246 -15.55 2.92 -18.15
C PRO A 246 -16.72 3.28 -17.23
N GLY A 247 -16.98 4.58 -17.08
CA GLY A 247 -18.17 5.03 -16.40
C GLY A 247 -19.42 4.44 -17.08
N PRO A 248 -20.56 4.39 -16.39
CA PRO A 248 -21.82 3.98 -17.02
C PRO A 248 -22.02 4.78 -18.32
N PRO A 249 -22.54 4.13 -19.38
CA PRO A 249 -22.72 4.79 -20.66
C PRO A 249 -23.54 6.07 -20.44
N PRO A 250 -23.13 7.19 -21.05
CA PRO A 250 -23.87 8.44 -20.93
C PRO A 250 -25.34 8.21 -21.32
N PRO A 251 -26.30 8.82 -20.60
CA PRO A 251 -27.70 8.70 -20.97
C PRO A 251 -27.93 9.16 -22.41
N PRO A 252 -28.90 8.58 -23.14
CA PRO A 252 -29.20 8.96 -24.52
C PRO A 252 -29.39 10.48 -24.62
N GLY A 253 -28.53 11.15 -25.40
CA GLY A 253 -28.57 12.61 -25.59
C GLY A 253 -27.53 13.42 -24.79
N TYR A 254 -26.72 12.79 -23.93
CA TYR A 254 -25.60 13.49 -23.28
C TYR A 254 -24.47 13.75 -24.29
N ARG A 255 -24.26 15.03 -24.64
CA ARG A 255 -23.09 15.47 -25.41
C ARG A 255 -21.92 15.66 -24.45
N VAL A 256 -20.82 14.94 -24.70
CA VAL A 256 -19.57 15.18 -23.99
C VAL A 256 -19.16 16.64 -24.22
N PRO A 257 -18.98 17.45 -23.18
CA PRO A 257 -18.42 18.79 -23.36
C PRO A 257 -17.01 18.63 -23.90
N VAL A 258 -16.73 19.20 -25.07
CA VAL A 258 -15.36 19.35 -25.56
C VAL A 258 -14.66 20.29 -24.60
N ARG A 259 -13.94 19.74 -23.61
CA ARG A 259 -12.96 20.51 -22.86
C ARG A 259 -11.76 20.70 -23.78
N ASP A 260 -11.46 21.95 -24.11
CA ASP A 260 -10.21 22.35 -24.76
C ASP A 260 -9.04 22.01 -23.84
N SER A 261 -8.55 20.78 -23.91
CA SER A 261 -7.36 20.34 -23.19
C SER A 261 -6.20 20.16 -24.16
N TYR A 262 -5.19 21.02 -23.96
CA TYR A 262 -3.84 21.02 -24.52
C TYR A 262 -3.71 21.40 -26.00
N ARG A 263 -3.44 22.70 -26.25
CA ARG A 263 -2.66 23.11 -27.44
C ARG A 263 -1.29 22.45 -27.34
N LEU A 264 -1.04 21.46 -28.19
CA LEU A 264 0.32 21.10 -28.59
C LEU A 264 0.98 22.36 -29.22
N PRO A 265 2.24 22.68 -28.90
CA PRO A 265 2.94 23.77 -29.58
C PRO A 265 3.02 23.45 -31.09
N PRO A 266 2.96 24.46 -31.98
CA PRO A 266 3.01 24.22 -33.42
C PRO A 266 4.33 23.55 -33.76
N THR A 267 4.28 22.40 -34.42
CA THR A 267 5.45 21.86 -35.12
C THR A 267 5.77 22.79 -36.28
N GLU A 268 6.73 23.70 -36.07
CA GLU A 268 7.55 24.24 -37.13
C GLU A 268 8.27 23.07 -37.80
N ASP A 269 7.71 22.53 -38.87
CA ASP A 269 8.40 22.50 -40.17
C ASP A 269 7.49 21.90 -41.24
N ARG A 270 6.87 22.77 -42.04
CA ARG A 270 6.25 22.41 -43.30
C ARG A 270 6.72 23.38 -44.38
N ARG A 271 8.04 23.43 -44.59
CA ARG A 271 8.68 24.13 -45.73
C ARG A 271 9.84 23.32 -46.32
N ALA A 272 9.59 22.07 -46.71
CA ALA A 272 10.54 21.32 -47.56
C ALA A 272 9.87 20.18 -48.35
N ALA A 273 8.73 20.41 -49.01
CA ALA A 273 8.17 19.42 -49.95
C ALA A 273 7.27 20.08 -51.01
N SER A 274 7.80 21.06 -51.72
CA SER A 274 7.19 21.57 -52.95
C SER A 274 8.29 22.09 -53.88
N ARG A 275 9.07 21.16 -54.43
CA ARG A 275 9.92 21.43 -55.60
C ARG A 275 9.13 21.05 -56.87
N PRO A 276 9.08 21.90 -57.90
CA PRO A 276 8.44 21.57 -59.17
C PRO A 276 9.27 20.54 -59.94
N LEU A 277 8.60 19.56 -60.56
CA LEU A 277 9.20 18.65 -61.54
C LEU A 277 9.55 19.44 -62.82
N PRO A 278 10.77 19.28 -63.39
CA PRO A 278 11.13 19.92 -64.64
C PRO A 278 10.53 19.18 -65.85
N GLU A 279 10.05 19.97 -66.81
CA GLU A 279 9.50 19.56 -68.11
C GLU A 279 10.46 18.67 -68.92
N ARG A 280 9.90 17.72 -69.67
CA ARG A 280 10.58 17.05 -70.79
C ARG A 280 9.93 17.48 -72.12
N PRO A 281 10.70 17.85 -73.15
CA PRO A 281 10.16 18.31 -74.42
C PRO A 281 9.78 17.16 -75.38
N GLY A 282 8.52 17.20 -75.83
CA GLY A 282 8.06 17.04 -77.21
C GLY A 282 8.31 15.75 -78.02
N HIS A 283 7.24 15.02 -78.35
CA HIS A 283 6.98 14.58 -79.74
C HIS A 283 5.53 14.08 -79.97
N GLY A 284 4.91 14.55 -81.05
CA GLY A 284 4.08 13.71 -81.93
C GLY A 284 2.56 13.70 -81.74
N SER A 285 1.89 14.46 -82.63
CA SER A 285 0.48 14.43 -83.04
C SER A 285 -0.38 13.19 -82.75
N ARG A 286 -1.66 13.40 -82.43
CA ARG A 286 -2.78 13.16 -83.36
C ARG A 286 -4.14 13.56 -82.77
N ASP A 287 -4.94 14.14 -83.65
CA ASP A 287 -6.35 14.51 -83.50
C ASP A 287 -7.25 13.38 -83.00
N HIS A 288 -8.23 13.70 -82.15
CA HIS A 288 -9.63 13.43 -82.46
C HIS A 288 -10.61 14.17 -81.54
N ARG A 289 -11.37 15.06 -82.19
CA ARG A 289 -12.75 15.54 -81.97
C ARG A 289 -13.63 14.90 -80.86
N ALA A 290 -14.52 15.79 -80.38
CA ALA A 290 -15.89 15.58 -79.91
C ALA A 290 -16.05 15.16 -78.43
N ALA A 291 -16.97 15.67 -77.61
CA ALA A 291 -18.00 16.70 -77.75
C ALA A 291 -18.44 17.15 -76.33
N ARG A 292 -18.84 18.42 -76.21
CA ARG A 292 -19.77 18.98 -75.20
C ARG A 292 -21.18 19.03 -75.84
N PRO A 293 -22.32 19.36 -75.17
CA PRO A 293 -22.68 19.60 -73.75
C PRO A 293 -24.07 18.91 -73.45
N PRO A 294 -25.07 19.41 -72.66
CA PRO A 294 -25.16 20.46 -71.64
C PRO A 294 -25.90 20.08 -70.32
N ALA A 295 -26.07 21.10 -69.46
CA ALA A 295 -26.57 21.11 -68.09
C ALA A 295 -28.10 21.35 -67.93
N ARG A 296 -28.54 21.29 -66.65
CA ARG A 296 -29.70 21.91 -65.95
C ARG A 296 -30.99 21.08 -65.75
N PRO A 297 -31.89 21.44 -64.81
CA PRO A 297 -31.72 22.07 -63.48
C PRO A 297 -32.63 21.47 -62.36
N ALA A 298 -32.49 22.04 -61.16
CA ALA A 298 -33.25 21.83 -59.93
C ALA A 298 -34.77 22.10 -60.03
N ILE A 299 -35.56 21.33 -59.26
CA ILE A 299 -36.96 21.63 -58.94
C ILE A 299 -37.07 22.08 -57.48
N ARG A 300 -37.73 23.22 -57.30
CA ARG A 300 -38.05 23.90 -56.03
C ARG A 300 -39.58 23.97 -55.93
N ARG A 301 -40.09 24.08 -54.68
CA ARG A 301 -41.43 24.56 -54.25
C ARG A 301 -42.55 23.47 -54.27
N ARG A 302 -43.54 23.46 -53.36
CA ARG A 302 -44.11 24.47 -52.44
C ARG A 302 -45.07 23.81 -51.42
N THR A 303 -45.02 24.27 -50.15
CA THR A 303 -46.11 24.68 -49.21
C THR A 303 -47.51 24.02 -49.18
N GLY A 304 -47.83 23.42 -48.01
CA GLY A 304 -49.04 23.60 -47.13
C GLY A 304 -50.46 23.23 -47.63
N PRO A 305 -51.54 23.35 -46.80
CA PRO A 305 -51.67 23.47 -45.32
C PRO A 305 -52.83 22.63 -44.69
N HIS A 306 -53.10 22.83 -43.38
CA HIS A 306 -54.33 22.52 -42.59
C HIS A 306 -54.64 21.04 -42.26
N ALA A 307 -55.36 20.65 -41.18
CA ALA A 307 -55.80 21.21 -39.89
C ALA A 307 -56.59 20.10 -39.15
N GLY A 308 -56.65 20.17 -37.81
CA GLY A 308 -57.68 19.53 -36.97
C GLY A 308 -57.44 18.05 -36.61
N GLN A 309 -57.99 17.49 -35.54
CA GLN A 309 -58.78 17.93 -34.38
C GLN A 309 -59.07 16.64 -33.59
N ARG A 310 -59.02 16.66 -32.23
CA ARG A 310 -59.77 15.76 -31.30
C ARG A 310 -59.41 14.24 -31.38
N ARG A 311 -59.35 13.44 -30.33
CA ARG A 311 -59.85 13.37 -28.95
C ARG A 311 -58.82 12.61 -28.12
#